data_AF-A0A090MRV0-F1
#
_entry.id   AF-A0A090MRV0-F1
#
_cell.length_a   1.000
_cell.length_b   1.000
_cell.length_c   1.000
_cell.angle_alpha   90.00
_cell.angle_beta   90.00
_cell.angle_gamma   90.00
#
_symmetry.space_group_name_H-M   'P 1'
#
loop_
_entity.id
_entity.type
_entity.pdbx_description
1 polymer ?
#
loop_
_entity_poly.entity_id
_entity_poly.type
_entity_poly.pdbx_seq_one_letter_code
_entity_poly.pdbx_strand_id
1 'polypeptide(L)'
;MTSGPEDGDGARRAVVQALQQAGLDPSQIQYLNAHATSTPVGDLGELAAIKSVFGTNNSVAVSSTKSATGHLLGAAGGLEAIYSVLSLRDQTAPATLNLDDPDDAAQGVDLVRGQARKMKIDNVLSNGFGFGGVNASVIFRKI
;
A
#
# COMPACT_ATOMS: atom_id res chain seq x y z
N MET A 1 -6.23 19.75 13.02
CA MET A 1 -6.44 18.70 11.99
C MET A 1 -5.16 17.92 11.87
N THR A 2 -5.14 16.65 12.29
CA THR A 2 -3.97 15.75 12.15
C THR A 2 -4.07 14.84 10.92
N SER A 3 -5.26 14.72 10.34
CA SER A 3 -5.54 14.01 9.09
C SER A 3 -5.14 14.84 7.86
N GLY A 4 -4.69 14.15 6.82
CA GLY A 4 -4.49 14.75 5.49
C GLY A 4 -5.83 15.04 4.79
N PRO A 5 -5.79 15.68 3.61
CA PRO A 5 -6.97 15.89 2.77
C PRO A 5 -7.67 14.55 2.43
N GLU A 6 -9.01 14.56 2.38
CA GLU A 6 -9.83 13.37 2.14
C GLU A 6 -9.67 12.82 0.71
N ASP A 7 -9.20 13.64 -0.23
CA ASP A 7 -9.05 13.29 -1.64
C ASP A 7 -7.83 12.40 -1.94
N GLY A 8 -6.97 12.16 -0.95
CA GLY A 8 -5.77 11.33 -1.10
C GLY A 8 -4.69 11.92 -2.02
N ASP A 9 -4.75 13.20 -2.42
CA ASP A 9 -3.82 13.75 -3.43
C ASP A 9 -2.37 13.73 -2.92
N GLY A 10 -2.15 13.93 -1.63
CA GLY A 10 -0.83 13.80 -1.00
C GLY A 10 -0.23 12.40 -1.17
N ALA A 11 -1.03 11.36 -0.93
CA ALA A 11 -0.64 9.96 -1.13
C ALA A 11 -0.39 9.67 -2.62
N ARG A 12 -1.29 10.12 -3.51
CA ARG A 12 -1.13 9.98 -4.96
C ARG A 12 0.19 10.58 -5.45
N ARG A 13 0.50 11.81 -5.05
CA ARG A 13 1.75 12.48 -5.44
C ARG A 13 2.99 11.75 -4.91
N ALA A 14 2.94 11.16 -3.72
CA ALA A 14 4.05 10.37 -3.19
C ALA A 14 4.30 9.11 -4.03
N VAL A 15 3.24 8.38 -4.38
CA VAL A 15 3.31 7.19 -5.24
C VAL A 15 3.84 7.53 -6.63
N VAL A 16 3.30 8.58 -7.26
CA VAL A 16 3.73 9.03 -8.60
C VAL A 16 5.21 9.44 -8.60
N GLN A 17 5.66 10.18 -7.59
CA GLN A 17 7.07 10.55 -7.47
C GLN A 17 7.98 9.33 -7.31
N ALA A 18 7.59 8.34 -6.51
CA ALA A 18 8.37 7.11 -6.35
C ALA A 18 8.48 6.32 -7.67
N LEU A 19 7.38 6.19 -8.41
CA LEU A 19 7.36 5.55 -9.74
C LEU A 19 8.27 6.28 -10.74
N GLN A 20 8.20 7.62 -10.77
CA GLN A 20 9.06 8.46 -11.61
C GLN A 20 10.54 8.32 -11.26
N GLN A 21 10.88 8.34 -9.97
CA GLN A 21 12.27 8.14 -9.50
C GLN A 21 12.80 6.76 -9.88
N ALA A 22 11.94 5.73 -9.86
CA ALA A 22 12.30 4.37 -10.25
C ALA A 22 12.30 4.15 -11.77
N GLY A 23 11.74 5.07 -12.56
CA GLY A 23 11.54 4.89 -14.00
C GLY A 23 10.60 3.72 -14.33
N LEU A 24 9.57 3.51 -13.51
CA LEU A 24 8.63 2.41 -13.64
C LEU A 24 7.22 2.90 -13.97
N ASP A 25 6.53 2.17 -14.84
CA ASP A 25 5.09 2.28 -15.02
C ASP A 25 4.33 1.65 -13.84
N PRO A 26 3.13 2.13 -13.49
CA PRO A 26 2.30 1.53 -12.43
C PRO A 26 2.08 0.02 -12.62
N SER A 27 1.96 -0.44 -13.87
CA SER A 27 1.78 -1.86 -14.21
C SER A 27 2.96 -2.75 -13.84
N GLN A 28 4.12 -2.16 -13.55
CA GLN A 28 5.32 -2.88 -13.15
C GLN A 28 5.41 -3.12 -11.64
N ILE A 29 4.44 -2.64 -10.84
CA ILE A 29 4.31 -2.95 -9.42
C ILE A 29 3.34 -4.12 -9.24
N GLN A 30 3.80 -5.23 -8.68
CA GLN A 30 2.93 -6.39 -8.47
C GLN A 30 2.26 -6.38 -7.10
N TYR A 31 2.92 -5.78 -6.11
CA TYR A 31 2.43 -5.76 -4.74
C TYR A 31 2.66 -4.39 -4.08
N LEU A 32 1.66 -3.94 -3.32
CA LEU A 32 1.65 -2.70 -2.59
C LEU A 32 1.36 -2.99 -1.11
N ASN A 33 2.30 -2.67 -0.23
CA ASN A 33 2.12 -2.66 1.22
C ASN A 33 1.56 -1.29 1.63
N ALA A 34 0.25 -1.24 1.85
CA ALA A 34 -0.52 -0.03 2.11
C ALA A 34 -0.22 0.53 3.51
N HIS A 35 -0.43 1.84 3.66
CA HIS A 35 -0.34 2.46 4.96
C HIS A 35 -1.53 2.06 5.85
N ALA A 36 -2.76 2.03 5.34
CA ALA A 36 -4.00 1.50 5.90
C ALA A 36 -4.02 1.45 7.43
N THR A 37 -4.40 2.57 8.04
CA THR A 37 -4.42 2.75 9.49
C THR A 37 -5.71 2.23 10.14
N SER A 38 -6.63 1.70 9.33
CA SER A 38 -7.98 1.34 9.76
C SER A 38 -8.77 2.57 10.23
N THR A 39 -8.50 3.73 9.64
CA THR A 39 -9.26 4.96 9.89
C THR A 39 -10.13 5.30 8.68
N PRO A 40 -11.40 5.71 8.87
CA PRO A 40 -12.30 5.94 7.74
C PRO A 40 -11.72 6.92 6.72
N VAL A 41 -11.21 8.07 7.17
CA VAL A 41 -10.66 9.09 6.26
C VAL A 41 -9.34 8.63 5.63
N GLY A 42 -8.45 8.02 6.41
CA GLY A 42 -7.12 7.61 5.91
C GLY A 42 -7.20 6.50 4.86
N ASP A 43 -8.03 5.48 5.13
CA ASP A 43 -8.15 4.32 4.25
C ASP A 43 -8.91 4.69 2.96
N LEU A 44 -9.96 5.53 3.04
CA LEU A 44 -10.64 6.05 1.84
C LEU A 44 -9.72 6.90 0.97
N GLY A 45 -8.92 7.78 1.58
CA GLY A 45 -7.95 8.60 0.87
C GLY A 45 -6.85 7.76 0.21
N GLU A 46 -6.34 6.72 0.89
CA GLU A 46 -5.36 5.82 0.29
C GLU A 46 -5.95 4.97 -0.84
N LEU A 47 -7.18 4.46 -0.69
CA LEU A 47 -7.87 3.75 -1.77
C LEU A 47 -8.09 4.64 -3.00
N ALA A 48 -8.50 5.90 -2.80
CA ALA A 48 -8.63 6.87 -3.88
C ALA A 48 -7.29 7.12 -4.61
N ALA A 49 -6.20 7.28 -3.84
CA ALA A 49 -4.86 7.42 -4.40
C ALA A 49 -4.45 6.18 -5.21
N ILE A 50 -4.63 4.97 -4.67
CA ILE A 50 -4.33 3.70 -5.37
C ILE A 50 -5.10 3.62 -6.68
N LYS A 51 -6.43 3.86 -6.65
CA LYS A 51 -7.27 3.81 -7.86
C LYS A 51 -6.85 4.82 -8.92
N SER A 52 -6.45 6.03 -8.50
CA SER A 52 -6.00 7.07 -9.42
C SER A 52 -4.68 6.74 -10.15
N VAL A 53 -3.82 5.93 -9.53
CA VAL A 53 -2.51 5.56 -10.10
C VAL A 53 -2.55 4.22 -10.83
N PHE A 54 -3.21 3.22 -10.24
CA PHE A 54 -3.19 1.83 -10.73
C PHE A 54 -4.47 1.44 -11.49
N GLY A 55 -5.51 2.28 -11.46
CA GLY A 55 -6.82 1.99 -12.03
C GLY A 55 -7.71 1.15 -11.11
N THR A 56 -8.85 0.71 -11.64
CA THR A 56 -9.90 -0.03 -10.90
C THR A 56 -10.11 -1.46 -11.43
N ASN A 57 -9.09 -2.01 -12.07
CA ASN A 57 -9.12 -3.32 -12.73
C ASN A 57 -8.34 -4.40 -11.94
N ASN A 58 -8.19 -4.23 -10.62
CA ASN A 58 -7.49 -5.20 -9.76
C ASN A 58 -6.03 -5.47 -10.22
N SER A 59 -5.33 -4.43 -10.67
CA SER A 59 -4.02 -4.52 -11.33
C SER A 59 -2.83 -4.71 -10.36
N VAL A 60 -2.99 -4.34 -9.09
CA VAL A 60 -1.96 -4.42 -8.06
C VAL A 60 -2.52 -5.11 -6.82
N ALA A 61 -1.80 -6.11 -6.31
CA ALA A 61 -2.17 -6.77 -5.06
C ALA A 61 -1.85 -5.84 -3.88
N VAL A 62 -2.82 -5.64 -2.97
CA VAL A 62 -2.68 -4.71 -1.85
C VAL A 62 -2.91 -5.42 -0.53
N SER A 63 -2.03 -5.20 0.45
CA SER A 63 -2.30 -5.60 1.83
C SER A 63 -1.68 -4.61 2.83
N SER A 64 -1.97 -4.77 4.12
CA SER A 64 -1.39 -3.94 5.18
C SER A 64 -0.73 -4.77 6.27
N THR A 65 0.57 -4.51 6.50
CA THR A 65 1.33 -5.10 7.61
C THR A 65 0.72 -4.69 8.97
N LYS A 66 0.12 -3.49 9.07
CA LYS A 66 -0.46 -2.98 10.32
C LYS A 66 -1.63 -3.81 10.83
N SER A 67 -2.31 -4.55 9.96
CA SER A 67 -3.36 -5.48 10.36
C SER A 67 -2.87 -6.59 11.30
N ALA A 68 -1.58 -6.95 11.23
CA ALA A 68 -0.95 -7.96 12.08
C ALA A 68 -0.20 -7.36 13.26
N THR A 69 0.36 -6.16 13.12
CA THR A 69 1.32 -5.60 14.08
C THR A 69 0.80 -4.37 14.83
N GLY A 70 -0.38 -3.86 14.44
CA GLY A 70 -0.82 -2.53 14.83
C GLY A 70 0.01 -1.41 14.18
N HIS A 71 -0.36 -0.16 14.46
CA HIS A 71 0.36 1.00 13.97
C HIS A 71 1.52 1.37 14.93
N LEU A 72 2.74 1.00 14.56
CA LEU A 72 3.94 1.24 15.37
C LEU A 72 4.52 2.67 15.27
N LEU A 73 3.68 3.65 14.94
CA LEU A 73 4.05 5.06 14.84
C LEU A 73 5.35 5.28 14.05
N GLY A 74 6.38 5.86 14.66
CA GLY A 74 7.66 6.15 14.02
C GLY A 74 8.40 4.90 13.50
N ALA A 75 8.11 3.71 14.01
CA ALA A 75 8.72 2.46 13.53
C ALA A 75 7.97 1.82 12.35
N ALA A 76 6.76 2.31 12.01
CA ALA A 76 5.88 1.70 11.00
C ALA A 76 6.59 1.57 9.63
N GLY A 77 7.20 2.66 9.14
CA GLY A 77 7.86 2.65 7.82
C GLY A 77 9.04 1.67 7.73
N GLY A 78 9.82 1.53 8.81
CA GLY A 78 10.93 0.58 8.85
C GLY A 78 10.45 -0.88 8.83
N LEU A 79 9.42 -1.21 9.61
CA LEU A 79 8.85 -2.54 9.65
C LEU A 79 8.17 -2.91 8.32
N GLU A 80 7.40 -1.98 7.76
CA GLU A 80 6.72 -2.17 6.46
C GLU A 80 7.71 -2.35 5.32
N ALA A 81 8.84 -1.64 5.33
CA ALA A 81 9.92 -1.86 4.39
C ALA A 81 10.50 -3.28 4.51
N ILE A 82 10.73 -3.78 5.73
CA ILE A 82 11.19 -5.16 5.97
C ILE A 82 10.20 -6.16 5.36
N TYR A 83 8.91 -6.06 5.64
CA TYR A 83 7.91 -6.98 5.11
C TYR A 83 7.72 -6.87 3.58
N SER A 84 7.88 -5.67 3.02
CA SER A 84 7.91 -5.47 1.57
C SER A 84 9.08 -6.22 0.91
N VAL A 85 10.27 -6.16 1.52
CA VAL A 85 11.45 -6.92 1.06
C VAL A 85 11.28 -8.43 1.27
N LEU A 86 10.69 -8.86 2.39
CA LEU A 86 10.36 -10.28 2.61
C LEU A 86 9.36 -10.79 1.56
N SER A 87 8.41 -9.96 1.14
CA SER A 87 7.46 -10.30 0.07
C SER A 87 8.18 -10.56 -1.27
N LEU A 88 9.19 -9.74 -1.59
CA LEU A 88 10.08 -9.97 -2.74
C LEU A 88 10.91 -11.26 -2.59
N ARG A 89 11.49 -11.51 -1.42
CA ARG A 89 12.32 -12.71 -1.18
C ARG A 89 11.49 -13.99 -1.30
N ASP A 90 10.33 -14.00 -0.63
CA ASP A 90 9.51 -15.20 -0.44
C ASP A 90 8.45 -15.38 -1.52
N GLN A 91 8.35 -14.43 -2.46
CA GLN A 91 7.39 -14.41 -3.56
C GLN A 91 5.95 -14.61 -3.04
N THR A 92 5.61 -13.83 -2.02
CA THR A 92 4.34 -13.95 -1.29
C THR A 92 3.84 -12.57 -0.90
N ALA A 93 2.60 -12.25 -1.26
CA ALA A 93 1.89 -11.11 -0.68
C ALA A 93 1.17 -11.58 0.60
N PRO A 94 1.46 -11.01 1.79
CA PRO A 94 0.72 -11.32 3.00
C PRO A 94 -0.75 -10.88 2.88
N ALA A 95 -1.62 -11.46 3.70
CA ALA A 95 -3.01 -11.01 3.79
C ALA A 95 -3.15 -9.90 4.83
N THR A 96 -4.01 -8.93 4.54
CA THR A 96 -4.58 -8.05 5.55
C THR A 96 -5.44 -8.92 6.48
N LEU A 97 -5.05 -9.00 7.74
CA LEU A 97 -5.79 -9.72 8.77
C LEU A 97 -7.05 -8.94 9.18
N ASN A 98 -8.06 -9.65 9.68
CA ASN A 98 -9.35 -9.09 10.14
C ASN A 98 -10.13 -8.32 9.06
N LEU A 99 -9.92 -8.66 7.78
CA LEU A 99 -10.63 -8.07 6.65
C LEU A 99 -11.63 -9.08 6.05
N ASP A 100 -12.79 -9.20 6.70
CA ASP A 100 -13.86 -10.11 6.29
C ASP A 100 -14.82 -9.45 5.28
N ASP A 101 -15.21 -8.20 5.57
CA ASP A 101 -16.15 -7.38 4.79
C ASP A 101 -15.45 -6.07 4.35
N PRO A 102 -14.83 -6.05 3.16
CA PRO A 102 -14.16 -4.85 2.66
C PRO A 102 -15.14 -3.72 2.36
N ASP A 103 -14.72 -2.48 2.61
CA ASP A 103 -15.48 -1.28 2.22
C ASP A 103 -15.78 -1.29 0.71
N ASP A 104 -16.98 -0.87 0.31
CA ASP A 104 -17.38 -0.69 -1.09
C ASP A 104 -16.39 0.22 -1.86
N ALA A 105 -15.80 1.20 -1.16
CA ALA A 105 -14.75 2.05 -1.70
C ALA A 105 -13.49 1.29 -2.14
N ALA A 106 -13.29 0.05 -1.70
CA ALA A 106 -12.20 -0.80 -2.17
C ALA A 106 -12.50 -1.54 -3.48
N GLN A 107 -13.73 -1.49 -4.01
CA GLN A 107 -14.10 -2.16 -5.25
C GLN A 107 -13.15 -1.77 -6.40
N GLY A 108 -12.58 -2.75 -7.08
CA GLY A 108 -11.59 -2.54 -8.16
C GLY A 108 -10.13 -2.48 -7.68
N VAL A 109 -9.88 -2.65 -6.39
CA VAL A 109 -8.55 -2.88 -5.80
C VAL A 109 -8.44 -4.34 -5.37
N ASP A 110 -7.35 -5.01 -5.73
CA ASP A 110 -7.10 -6.41 -5.38
C ASP A 110 -6.57 -6.54 -3.96
N LEU A 111 -7.47 -6.55 -2.97
CA LEU A 111 -7.10 -6.74 -1.57
C LEU A 111 -6.74 -8.20 -1.28
N VAL A 112 -5.51 -8.44 -0.83
CA VAL A 112 -5.06 -9.75 -0.34
C VAL A 112 -5.62 -9.94 1.07
N ARG A 113 -6.57 -10.86 1.23
CA ARG A 113 -7.29 -11.13 2.49
C ARG A 113 -7.50 -12.62 2.72
N GLY A 114 -7.73 -13.02 3.97
CA GLY A 114 -7.95 -14.41 4.39
C GLY A 114 -6.68 -15.26 4.42
N GLN A 115 -5.99 -15.39 3.29
CA GLN A 115 -4.73 -16.14 3.20
C GLN A 115 -3.67 -15.39 2.40
N ALA A 116 -2.42 -15.58 2.78
CA ALA A 116 -1.29 -15.07 2.01
C ALA A 116 -1.30 -15.66 0.58
N ARG A 117 -0.95 -14.85 -0.40
CA ARG A 117 -0.99 -15.22 -1.82
C ARG A 117 0.43 -15.41 -2.35
N LYS A 118 0.75 -16.62 -2.80
CA LYS A 118 1.96 -16.89 -3.59
C LYS A 118 1.80 -16.26 -4.97
N MET A 119 2.74 -15.42 -5.37
CA MET A 119 2.72 -14.74 -6.67
C MET A 119 4.12 -14.27 -7.05
N LYS A 120 4.35 -14.08 -8.35
CA LYS A 120 5.58 -13.46 -8.82
C LYS A 120 5.58 -11.98 -8.43
N ILE A 121 6.64 -11.53 -7.76
CA ILE A 121 6.81 -10.15 -7.34
C ILE A 121 8.21 -9.72 -7.74
N ASP A 122 8.30 -8.79 -8.69
CA ASP A 122 9.56 -8.21 -9.16
C ASP A 122 9.77 -6.82 -8.54
N ASN A 123 8.70 -6.04 -8.35
CA ASN A 123 8.72 -4.75 -7.65
C ASN A 123 7.59 -4.66 -6.60
N VAL A 124 7.92 -4.10 -5.44
CA VAL A 124 6.98 -3.80 -4.34
C VAL A 124 7.01 -2.33 -4.02
N LEU A 125 5.83 -1.73 -3.87
CA LEU A 125 5.66 -0.38 -3.35
C LEU A 125 5.23 -0.43 -1.88
N SER A 126 5.80 0.42 -1.03
CA SER A 126 5.41 0.55 0.39
C SER A 126 5.03 1.99 0.69
N ASN A 127 3.85 2.20 1.25
CA ASN A 127 3.32 3.52 1.60
C ASN A 127 3.47 3.83 3.09
N GLY A 128 3.88 5.06 3.40
CA GLY A 128 3.96 5.59 4.76
C GLY A 128 3.40 7.01 4.83
N PHE A 129 2.27 7.20 5.50
CA PHE A 129 1.57 8.50 5.57
C PHE A 129 1.48 8.98 7.03
N GLY A 130 2.36 9.93 7.37
CA GLY A 130 2.44 10.50 8.71
C GLY A 130 1.40 11.60 8.96
N PHE A 131 1.23 11.91 10.25
CA PHE A 131 0.40 13.03 10.69
C PHE A 131 0.80 14.35 10.03
N GLY A 132 -0.18 15.22 9.82
CA GLY A 132 0.05 16.54 9.22
C GLY A 132 0.28 16.53 7.71
N GLY A 133 -0.03 15.41 7.04
CA GLY A 133 0.03 15.31 5.57
C GLY A 133 1.42 15.03 5.01
N VAL A 134 2.31 14.45 5.82
CA VAL A 134 3.64 14.00 5.37
C VAL A 134 3.49 12.64 4.71
N ASN A 135 3.68 12.56 3.39
CA ASN A 135 3.48 11.34 2.62
C ASN A 135 4.80 10.85 2.01
N ALA A 136 5.10 9.55 2.15
CA ALA A 136 6.24 8.91 1.54
C ALA A 136 5.84 7.57 0.91
N SER A 137 6.42 7.28 -0.25
CA SER A 137 6.31 5.98 -0.91
C SER A 137 7.70 5.53 -1.33
N VAL A 138 8.02 4.26 -1.12
CA VAL A 138 9.29 3.66 -1.51
C VAL A 138 9.04 2.43 -2.37
N ILE A 139 9.91 2.20 -3.35
CA ILE A 139 9.84 1.03 -4.22
C ILE A 139 11.09 0.17 -4.01
N PHE A 140 10.87 -1.12 -3.81
CA PHE A 140 11.92 -2.13 -3.75
C PHE A 140 11.82 -3.04 -4.96
N ARG A 141 12.97 -3.43 -5.52
CA ARG A 141 13.07 -4.34 -6.65
C ARG A 141 13.84 -5.60 -6.25
N LYS A 142 13.40 -6.74 -6.76
CA LYS A 142 14.11 -8.01 -6.64
C LYS A 142 15.46 -7.96 -7.40
N ILE A 143 16.51 -8.46 -6.76
CA ILE A 143 17.85 -8.63 -7.36
C ILE A 143 17.95 -10.02 -7.99
#